data_AF-A0A5S6QUJ8-F1
#
_entry.id   AF-A0A5S6QUJ8-F1
#
_cell.length_a   1.000
_cell.length_b   1.000
_cell.length_c   1.000
_cell.angle_alpha   90.00
_cell.angle_beta   90.00
_cell.angle_gamma   90.00
#
_symmetry.space_group_name_H-M   'P 1'
#
loop_
_entity.id
_entity.type
_entity.pdbx_description
1 polymer ?
#
loop_
_entity_poly.entity_id
_entity_poly.type
_entity_poly.pdbx_seq_one_letter_code
_entity_poly.pdbx_strand_id
1 'polypeptide(L)'
;MDPRQNCSHIFSILLFLILTVGPAEGFYSQVLQAFSVDNRECSTGWSGWSHCLSTETKNIVQSLPASCRSTTLGMMLRRARAIVNPILKYYRHVNITNRPCGMCLKQIMCSDQCTQTLSNAAGMGKPFGIKERFCPEVDQSYACAVDEALSYDPTSKTCNAWPPKHEYLPAFTPQPVRTMLNNLKLLNCISVSGRCYCCCTPYKPDPCTAKCVITPCSTHVALLDTDYNRING
;
A
#
# COMPACT_ATOMS: atom_id res chain seq x y z
N MET A 1 -57.45 -6.73 6.30
CA MET A 1 -56.58 -6.98 5.13
C MET A 1 -55.89 -5.66 4.84
N ASP A 2 -54.63 -5.53 5.24
CA ASP A 2 -53.89 -4.27 5.25
C ASP A 2 -52.52 -4.51 4.56
N PRO A 3 -52.19 -3.81 3.46
CA PRO A 3 -50.98 -4.09 2.68
C PRO A 3 -49.83 -3.18 3.14
N ARG A 4 -49.31 -3.39 4.36
CA ARG A 4 -48.15 -2.64 4.87
C ARG A 4 -47.16 -3.49 5.66
N GLN A 5 -46.86 -4.68 5.17
CA GLN A 5 -45.82 -5.54 5.77
C GLN A 5 -45.07 -6.24 4.63
N ASN A 6 -44.15 -5.52 3.98
CA ASN A 6 -43.04 -6.15 3.21
C ASN A 6 -41.97 -5.17 2.69
N CYS A 7 -41.85 -3.95 3.24
CA CYS A 7 -40.87 -2.97 2.76
C CYS A 7 -39.88 -2.54 3.86
N SER A 8 -39.41 -3.48 4.69
CA SER A 8 -38.47 -3.16 5.79
C SER A 8 -37.19 -4.01 5.80
N HIS A 9 -37.12 -5.10 5.04
CA HIS A 9 -35.92 -5.97 5.04
C HIS A 9 -34.97 -5.81 3.86
N ILE A 10 -35.34 -5.06 2.81
CA ILE A 10 -34.49 -4.85 1.63
C ILE A 10 -33.58 -3.62 1.78
N PHE A 11 -33.96 -2.63 2.60
CA PHE A 11 -33.20 -1.40 2.77
C PHE A 11 -32.00 -1.51 3.74
N SER A 12 -31.96 -2.55 4.57
CA SER A 12 -30.89 -2.72 5.57
C SER A 12 -29.71 -3.58 5.09
N ILE A 13 -29.81 -4.23 3.93
CA ILE A 13 -28.74 -5.06 3.35
C ILE A 13 -27.96 -4.30 2.27
N LEU A 14 -28.51 -3.24 1.69
CA LEU A 14 -27.79 -2.38 0.73
C LEU A 14 -26.94 -1.26 1.37
N LEU A 15 -27.02 -1.05 2.69
CA LEU A 15 -26.28 0.01 3.38
C LEU A 15 -24.98 -0.46 4.07
N PHE A 16 -24.58 -1.72 3.89
CA PHE A 16 -23.33 -2.27 4.44
C PHE A 16 -22.20 -2.43 3.40
N LEU A 17 -22.38 -1.91 2.18
CA LEU A 17 -21.36 -1.87 1.11
C LEU A 17 -20.74 -0.48 0.90
N ILE A 18 -20.99 0.48 1.81
CA ILE A 18 -20.34 1.78 1.76
C ILE A 18 -18.95 1.67 2.41
N LEU A 19 -17.96 1.48 1.53
CA LEU A 19 -16.63 2.11 1.57
C LEU A 19 -15.88 2.04 2.91
N THR A 20 -15.20 0.92 3.18
CA THR A 20 -13.94 0.98 3.94
C THR A 20 -12.77 1.02 2.96
N VAL A 21 -12.75 2.02 2.09
CA VAL A 21 -11.61 2.24 1.20
C VAL A 21 -10.66 3.20 1.91
N GLY A 22 -9.86 2.64 2.81
CA GLY A 22 -8.86 3.41 3.53
C GLY A 22 -7.75 3.96 2.61
N PRO A 23 -6.89 4.83 3.14
CA PRO A 23 -5.83 5.50 2.40
C PRO A 23 -4.93 4.47 1.72
N ALA A 24 -4.63 4.75 0.46
CA ALA A 24 -4.01 3.83 -0.46
C ALA A 24 -2.51 3.71 -0.18
N GLU A 25 -1.99 2.49 0.03
CA GLU A 25 -0.55 2.26 0.22
C GLU A 25 0.02 0.96 -0.38
N GLY A 26 1.09 1.13 -1.17
CA GLY A 26 1.86 0.08 -1.83
C GLY A 26 2.92 -0.58 -0.96
N PHE A 27 3.00 -0.23 0.34
CA PHE A 27 3.93 -0.81 1.30
C PHE A 27 3.79 -2.33 1.39
N TYR A 28 2.57 -2.82 1.55
CA TYR A 28 2.32 -4.26 1.66
C TYR A 28 2.79 -4.98 0.40
N SER A 29 2.42 -4.48 -0.77
CA SER A 29 2.81 -5.08 -2.05
C SER A 29 4.32 -5.31 -2.15
N GLN A 30 5.14 -4.29 -1.87
CA GLN A 30 6.59 -4.40 -1.98
C GLN A 30 7.22 -5.24 -0.87
N VAL A 31 6.74 -5.11 0.38
CA VAL A 31 7.25 -5.95 1.48
C VAL A 31 6.93 -7.42 1.21
N LEU A 32 5.70 -7.72 0.78
CA LEU A 32 5.29 -9.10 0.51
C LEU A 32 6.03 -9.68 -0.69
N GLN A 33 6.26 -8.88 -1.74
CA GLN A 33 7.08 -9.28 -2.88
C GLN A 33 8.54 -9.53 -2.50
N ALA A 34 9.11 -8.73 -1.61
CA ALA A 34 10.50 -8.88 -1.17
C ALA A 34 10.78 -10.22 -0.47
N PHE A 35 9.75 -10.89 0.06
CA PHE A 35 9.86 -12.19 0.71
C PHE A 35 9.29 -13.35 -0.14
N SER A 36 8.70 -13.07 -1.30
CA SER A 36 8.14 -14.09 -2.18
C SER A 36 9.15 -14.58 -3.22
N VAL A 37 8.96 -15.80 -3.73
CA VAL A 37 9.69 -16.28 -4.91
C VAL A 37 9.13 -15.68 -6.20
N ASP A 38 9.84 -15.84 -7.32
CA ASP A 38 9.29 -15.46 -8.63
C ASP A 38 7.99 -16.24 -8.88
N ASN A 39 6.94 -15.55 -9.32
CA ASN A 39 5.63 -16.16 -9.55
C ASN A 39 5.64 -17.27 -10.60
N ARG A 40 6.67 -17.32 -11.47
CA ARG A 40 6.90 -18.42 -12.42
C ARG A 40 7.24 -19.73 -11.73
N GLU A 41 7.76 -19.68 -10.49
CA GLU A 41 8.01 -20.86 -9.66
C GLU A 41 6.72 -21.44 -9.07
N CYS A 42 5.59 -20.72 -9.12
CA CYS A 42 4.31 -21.14 -8.52
C CYS A 42 3.24 -21.40 -9.59
N SER A 43 3.19 -22.65 -10.09
CA SER A 43 2.31 -23.04 -11.20
C SER A 43 0.83 -23.18 -10.81
N THR A 44 0.54 -23.54 -9.57
CA THR A 44 -0.83 -23.81 -9.08
C THR A 44 -1.03 -23.29 -7.65
N GLY A 45 -2.15 -23.60 -7.00
CA GLY A 45 -2.37 -23.29 -5.58
C GLY A 45 -2.67 -21.82 -5.25
N TRP A 46 -3.00 -21.02 -6.26
CA TRP A 46 -3.34 -19.61 -6.07
C TRP A 46 -4.67 -19.44 -5.32
N SER A 47 -4.67 -18.64 -4.27
CA SER A 47 -5.88 -18.25 -3.55
C SER A 47 -6.77 -17.33 -4.38
N GLY A 48 -8.00 -17.10 -3.89
CA GLY A 48 -8.76 -15.91 -4.28
C GLY A 48 -8.02 -14.61 -3.91
N TRP A 49 -8.45 -13.50 -4.51
CA TRP A 49 -7.96 -12.17 -4.17
C TRP A 49 -8.40 -11.75 -2.76
N SER A 50 -7.51 -11.08 -2.04
CA SER A 50 -7.80 -10.46 -0.74
C SER A 50 -8.81 -9.32 -0.86
N HIS A 51 -9.30 -8.82 0.27
CA HIS A 51 -9.84 -7.46 0.31
C HIS A 51 -8.76 -6.43 -0.04
N CYS A 52 -9.19 -5.21 -0.36
CA CYS A 52 -8.29 -4.09 -0.61
C CYS A 52 -7.44 -3.80 0.63
N LEU A 53 -6.12 -3.85 0.48
CA LEU A 53 -5.18 -3.63 1.56
C LEU A 53 -4.81 -2.16 1.62
N SER A 54 -5.35 -1.45 2.62
CA SER A 54 -5.04 -0.06 2.93
C SER A 54 -4.29 0.08 4.26
N THR A 55 -3.81 1.29 4.58
CA THR A 55 -3.26 1.56 5.92
C THR A 55 -4.28 1.35 7.02
N GLU A 56 -5.56 1.60 6.78
CA GLU A 56 -6.63 1.38 7.77
C GLU A 56 -6.88 -0.10 8.08
N THR A 57 -6.26 -1.01 7.34
CA THR A 57 -6.33 -2.45 7.60
C THR A 57 -5.77 -2.75 9.00
N LYS A 58 -6.67 -2.86 9.98
CA LYS A 58 -6.33 -3.04 11.41
C LYS A 58 -5.57 -4.35 11.66
N ASN A 59 -5.86 -5.39 10.88
CA ASN A 59 -5.20 -6.68 10.99
C ASN A 59 -4.87 -7.23 9.61
N ILE A 60 -3.71 -6.83 9.09
CA ILE A 60 -3.23 -7.26 7.77
C ILE A 60 -3.25 -8.78 7.64
N VAL A 61 -2.72 -9.49 8.64
CA VAL A 61 -2.64 -10.96 8.62
C VAL A 61 -4.02 -11.57 8.43
N GLN A 62 -5.04 -11.09 9.16
CA GLN A 62 -6.40 -11.62 9.02
C GLN A 62 -7.07 -11.22 7.71
N SER A 63 -6.65 -10.11 7.11
CA SER A 63 -7.16 -9.61 5.83
C SER A 63 -6.56 -10.35 4.63
N LEU A 64 -5.52 -11.15 4.85
CA LEU A 64 -4.95 -12.01 3.82
C LEU A 64 -5.76 -13.31 3.66
N PRO A 65 -5.85 -13.85 2.42
CA PRO A 65 -6.41 -15.17 2.16
C PRO A 65 -5.82 -16.26 3.06
N ALA A 66 -6.60 -17.30 3.36
CA ALA A 66 -6.16 -18.39 4.24
C ALA A 66 -4.82 -19.00 3.81
N SER A 67 -4.63 -19.23 2.52
CA SER A 67 -3.39 -19.74 1.94
C SER A 67 -2.19 -18.80 2.17
N CYS A 68 -2.41 -17.48 2.19
CA CYS A 68 -1.36 -16.50 2.54
C CYS A 68 -1.00 -16.53 4.04
N ARG A 69 -1.96 -16.90 4.90
CA ARG A 69 -1.75 -16.96 6.35
C ARG A 69 -1.02 -18.21 6.78
N SER A 70 -1.16 -19.31 6.03
CA SER A 70 -0.49 -20.59 6.28
C SER A 70 0.96 -20.63 5.78
N THR A 71 1.36 -19.74 4.87
CA THR A 71 2.73 -19.67 4.36
C THR A 71 3.70 -19.07 5.39
N THR A 72 5.00 -19.19 5.08
CA THR A 72 6.05 -18.48 5.82
C THR A 72 5.75 -16.99 5.93
N LEU A 73 5.16 -16.38 4.89
CA LEU A 73 4.69 -15.01 4.94
C LEU A 73 3.74 -14.74 6.11
N GLY A 74 2.68 -15.54 6.24
CA GLY A 74 1.71 -15.39 7.32
C GLY A 74 2.36 -15.57 8.69
N MET A 75 3.35 -16.45 8.83
CA MET A 75 4.15 -16.56 10.06
C MET A 75 5.05 -15.36 10.30
N MET A 76 5.76 -14.88 9.26
CA MET A 76 6.63 -13.72 9.30
C MET A 76 5.85 -12.46 9.64
N LEU A 77 4.73 -12.17 8.98
CA LEU A 77 3.89 -11.02 9.28
C LEU A 77 3.31 -11.07 10.69
N ARG A 78 3.00 -12.27 11.21
CA ARG A 78 2.58 -12.44 12.62
C ARG A 78 3.71 -12.10 13.59
N ARG A 79 4.93 -12.59 13.33
CA ARG A 79 6.12 -12.32 14.16
C ARG A 79 6.63 -10.88 14.02
N ALA A 80 6.58 -10.35 12.81
CA ALA A 80 6.97 -8.98 12.44
C ALA A 80 5.87 -7.96 12.72
N ARG A 81 4.77 -8.34 13.38
CA ARG A 81 3.69 -7.40 13.75
C ARG A 81 4.22 -6.19 14.53
N ALA A 82 5.22 -6.40 15.39
CA ALA A 82 5.90 -5.33 16.14
C ALA A 82 6.65 -4.32 15.24
N ILE A 83 7.08 -4.74 14.05
CA ILE A 83 7.77 -3.92 13.04
C ILE A 83 6.78 -3.30 12.06
N VAL A 84 5.80 -4.08 11.61
CA VAL A 84 4.79 -3.67 10.62
C VAL A 84 3.85 -2.61 11.19
N ASN A 85 3.37 -2.78 12.43
CA ASN A 85 2.39 -1.86 13.01
C ASN A 85 2.89 -0.41 13.11
N PRO A 86 4.13 -0.13 13.58
CA PRO A 86 4.67 1.22 13.57
C PRO A 86 4.81 1.83 12.17
N ILE A 87 5.17 1.03 11.16
CA ILE A 87 5.25 1.48 9.76
C ILE A 87 3.87 1.92 9.28
N LEU A 88 2.85 1.09 9.50
CA LEU A 88 1.47 1.43 9.15
C LEU A 88 0.97 2.65 9.90
N LYS A 89 1.38 2.83 11.16
CA LYS A 89 1.03 4.01 11.96
C LYS A 89 1.66 5.27 11.36
N TYR A 90 2.94 5.23 10.99
CA TYR A 90 3.61 6.34 10.32
C TYR A 90 2.88 6.73 9.03
N TYR A 91 2.53 5.74 8.25
CA TYR A 91 1.89 5.90 6.96
C TYR A 91 0.48 6.52 7.02
N ARG A 92 -0.34 6.07 7.99
CA ARG A 92 -1.62 6.74 8.33
C ARG A 92 -1.44 8.21 8.72
N HIS A 93 -0.28 8.56 9.27
CA HIS A 93 -0.01 9.91 9.74
C HIS A 93 0.54 10.79 8.61
N VAL A 94 1.35 10.22 7.72
CA VAL A 94 1.94 10.94 6.59
C VAL A 94 0.92 11.21 5.50
N ASN A 95 -0.03 10.32 5.25
CA ASN A 95 -1.03 10.52 4.21
C ASN A 95 -2.18 11.40 4.72
N ILE A 96 -2.36 12.56 4.09
CA ILE A 96 -3.42 13.52 4.43
C ILE A 96 -4.58 13.49 3.42
N THR A 97 -4.49 12.62 2.39
CA THR A 97 -5.54 12.48 1.38
C THR A 97 -6.67 11.60 1.91
N ASN A 98 -7.90 12.12 1.93
CA ASN A 98 -9.08 11.44 2.49
C ASN A 98 -9.74 10.44 1.52
N ARG A 99 -9.09 10.12 0.40
CA ARG A 99 -9.58 9.21 -0.63
C ARG A 99 -8.47 8.30 -1.16
N PRO A 100 -8.80 7.18 -1.82
CA PRO A 100 -7.79 6.34 -2.47
C PRO A 100 -6.99 7.13 -3.50
N CYS A 101 -5.68 6.94 -3.51
CA CYS A 101 -4.75 7.73 -4.31
C CYS A 101 -3.46 6.95 -4.58
N GLY A 102 -2.54 7.53 -5.33
CA GLY A 102 -1.16 7.09 -5.42
C GLY A 102 -0.94 5.79 -6.21
N MET A 103 -1.96 5.17 -6.80
CA MET A 103 -1.87 3.81 -7.36
C MET A 103 -1.32 2.80 -6.34
N CYS A 104 -1.79 2.94 -5.10
CA CYS A 104 -1.22 2.28 -3.96
C CYS A 104 -2.11 1.16 -3.37
N LEU A 105 -3.42 1.24 -3.53
CA LEU A 105 -4.41 0.31 -2.98
C LEU A 105 -4.48 -0.96 -3.84
N LYS A 106 -4.05 -2.08 -3.27
CA LYS A 106 -3.93 -3.36 -3.99
C LYS A 106 -4.67 -4.50 -3.29
N GLN A 107 -5.12 -5.45 -4.09
CA GLN A 107 -5.46 -6.79 -3.63
C GLN A 107 -4.27 -7.71 -3.89
N ILE A 108 -4.11 -8.72 -3.03
CA ILE A 108 -3.11 -9.75 -3.23
C ILE A 108 -3.75 -11.13 -3.29
N MET A 109 -3.08 -12.04 -3.96
CA MET A 109 -3.32 -13.48 -3.83
C MET A 109 -1.98 -14.18 -3.60
N CYS A 110 -2.01 -15.35 -2.97
CA CYS A 110 -0.80 -16.11 -2.70
C CYS A 110 -0.91 -17.54 -3.21
N SER A 111 0.23 -18.15 -3.47
CA SER A 111 0.37 -19.59 -3.64
C SER A 111 1.41 -20.12 -2.67
N ASP A 112 1.14 -21.29 -2.10
CA ASP A 112 2.09 -22.08 -1.31
C ASP A 112 2.66 -23.28 -2.09
N GLN A 113 2.29 -23.41 -3.37
CA GLN A 113 2.72 -24.48 -4.28
C GLN A 113 3.78 -23.95 -5.24
N CYS A 114 4.96 -23.62 -4.69
CA CYS A 114 6.08 -23.07 -5.44
C CYS A 114 7.27 -24.03 -5.49
N THR A 115 7.98 -24.08 -6.62
CA THR A 115 9.20 -24.86 -6.80
C THR A 115 10.33 -24.30 -5.93
N GLN A 116 11.21 -25.20 -5.50
CA GLN A 116 12.01 -25.02 -4.29
C GLN A 116 13.41 -24.46 -4.59
N THR A 117 13.53 -23.48 -5.48
CA THR A 117 14.85 -23.11 -6.01
C THR A 117 15.66 -22.19 -5.08
N LEU A 118 15.03 -21.48 -4.12
CA LEU A 118 15.72 -20.47 -3.29
C LEU A 118 15.43 -20.48 -1.78
N SER A 119 14.52 -21.30 -1.26
CA SER A 119 14.06 -21.18 0.15
C SER A 119 14.89 -21.91 1.21
N ASN A 120 15.85 -22.75 0.82
CA ASN A 120 16.62 -23.57 1.77
C ASN A 120 17.89 -22.88 2.33
N ALA A 121 18.25 -21.69 1.85
CA ALA A 121 19.51 -21.04 2.24
C ALA A 121 19.47 -20.29 3.60
N ALA A 122 18.29 -20.10 4.21
CA ALA A 122 18.18 -19.22 5.40
C ALA A 122 17.15 -19.66 6.46
N GLY A 123 16.65 -20.90 6.43
CA GLY A 123 15.65 -21.35 7.41
C GLY A 123 14.30 -20.63 7.32
N MET A 124 13.98 -20.03 6.17
CA MET A 124 12.78 -19.22 5.93
C MET A 124 11.54 -20.02 5.54
N GLY A 125 11.36 -21.25 6.03
CA GLY A 125 10.15 -22.06 5.80
C GLY A 125 9.85 -22.39 4.33
N LYS A 126 8.59 -22.79 4.03
CA LYS A 126 8.16 -23.11 2.66
C LYS A 126 8.11 -21.85 1.78
N PRO A 127 8.55 -21.93 0.51
CA PRO A 127 8.45 -20.81 -0.43
C PRO A 127 6.98 -20.48 -0.71
N PHE A 128 6.71 -19.23 -1.09
CA PHE A 128 5.38 -18.77 -1.47
C PHE A 128 5.49 -17.69 -2.56
N GLY A 129 4.47 -17.61 -3.41
CA GLY A 129 4.33 -16.60 -4.46
C GLY A 129 3.29 -15.54 -4.09
N ILE A 130 3.44 -14.34 -4.63
CA ILE A 130 2.51 -13.22 -4.45
C ILE A 130 2.19 -12.58 -5.78
N LYS A 131 0.91 -12.53 -6.12
CA LYS A 131 0.40 -11.67 -7.20
C LYS A 131 -0.37 -10.52 -6.61
N GLU A 132 -0.30 -9.40 -7.30
CA GLU A 132 -1.00 -8.18 -6.95
C GLU A 132 -1.84 -7.68 -8.11
N ARG A 133 -2.90 -6.97 -7.76
CA ARG A 133 -3.65 -6.14 -8.71
C ARG A 133 -4.19 -4.92 -8.01
N PHE A 134 -4.55 -3.89 -8.78
CA PHE A 134 -5.32 -2.79 -8.25
C PHE A 134 -6.69 -3.26 -7.79
N CYS A 135 -7.20 -2.59 -6.76
CA CYS A 135 -8.58 -2.75 -6.37
C CYS A 135 -9.52 -2.38 -7.51
N PRO A 136 -10.44 -3.27 -7.89
CA PRO A 136 -11.43 -2.98 -8.92
C PRO A 136 -12.34 -1.82 -8.47
N GLU A 137 -12.81 -1.03 -9.43
CA GLU A 137 -13.82 0.03 -9.20
C GLU A 137 -13.39 1.14 -8.24
N VAL A 138 -12.09 1.26 -7.96
CA VAL A 138 -11.53 2.34 -7.14
C VAL A 138 -10.60 3.18 -8.00
N ASP A 139 -11.01 4.42 -8.28
CA ASP A 139 -10.09 5.41 -8.84
C ASP A 139 -9.10 5.86 -7.76
N GLN A 140 -7.84 5.55 -8.01
CA GLN A 140 -6.69 5.90 -7.17
C GLN A 140 -5.58 6.51 -8.04
N SER A 141 -5.94 6.99 -9.23
CA SER A 141 -5.00 7.46 -10.24
C SER A 141 -4.34 8.79 -9.90
N TYR A 142 -4.87 9.55 -8.94
CA TYR A 142 -4.30 10.83 -8.52
C TYR A 142 -3.23 10.66 -7.45
N ALA A 143 -2.18 11.48 -7.48
CA ALA A 143 -1.12 11.45 -6.48
C ALA A 143 -1.65 11.82 -5.09
N CYS A 144 -1.20 11.11 -4.05
CA CYS A 144 -1.56 11.40 -2.67
C CYS A 144 -0.83 12.65 -2.18
N ALA A 145 -1.55 13.61 -1.61
CA ALA A 145 -0.96 14.64 -0.76
C ALA A 145 -0.47 14.01 0.55
N VAL A 146 0.74 14.37 0.98
CA VAL A 146 1.34 13.91 2.24
C VAL A 146 1.77 15.10 3.11
N ASP A 147 1.82 14.87 4.42
CA ASP A 147 2.17 15.87 5.42
C ASP A 147 3.57 16.45 5.16
N GLU A 148 3.64 17.76 4.92
CA GLU A 148 4.86 18.48 4.58
C GLU A 148 5.88 18.51 5.73
N ALA A 149 5.44 18.58 6.99
CA ALA A 149 6.34 18.60 8.14
C ALA A 149 7.13 17.28 8.23
N LEU A 150 6.51 16.19 7.80
CA LEU A 150 7.12 14.86 7.81
C LEU A 150 7.91 14.54 6.52
N SER A 151 7.51 15.11 5.38
CA SER A 151 8.00 14.67 4.07
C SER A 151 8.80 15.71 3.28
N TYR A 152 8.59 17.01 3.49
CA TYR A 152 9.31 18.05 2.77
C TYR A 152 10.65 18.38 3.44
N ASP A 153 11.70 18.58 2.65
CA ASP A 153 12.98 19.12 3.12
C ASP A 153 13.18 20.53 2.53
N PRO A 154 13.15 21.59 3.37
CA PRO A 154 13.30 22.96 2.89
C PRO A 154 14.70 23.27 2.37
N THR A 155 15.71 22.50 2.77
CA THR A 155 17.11 22.72 2.36
C THR A 155 17.34 22.22 0.94
N SER A 156 16.97 20.97 0.66
CA SER A 156 17.10 20.38 -0.67
C SER A 156 15.93 20.70 -1.60
N LYS A 157 14.82 21.25 -1.07
CA LYS A 157 13.55 21.44 -1.77
C LYS A 157 12.99 20.14 -2.36
N THR A 158 13.25 19.02 -1.70
CA THR A 158 12.79 17.69 -2.14
C THR A 158 11.71 17.15 -1.21
N CYS A 159 10.92 16.20 -1.73
CA CYS A 159 9.91 15.47 -0.98
C CYS A 159 10.33 14.01 -0.82
N ASN A 160 10.43 13.57 0.44
CA ASN A 160 10.73 12.19 0.79
C ASN A 160 9.80 11.76 1.94
N ALA A 161 8.75 11.02 1.61
CA ALA A 161 7.82 10.43 2.58
C ALA A 161 8.25 9.04 3.07
N TRP A 162 9.43 8.55 2.63
CA TRP A 162 10.03 7.32 3.11
C TRP A 162 11.55 7.35 2.90
N PRO A 163 12.36 6.83 3.84
CA PRO A 163 11.98 6.37 5.17
C PRO A 163 11.59 7.53 6.11
N PRO A 164 10.94 7.25 7.25
CA PRO A 164 10.63 8.26 8.25
C PRO A 164 11.89 8.94 8.77
N LYS A 165 11.85 10.28 8.93
CA LYS A 165 12.97 11.07 9.49
C LYS A 165 13.26 10.74 10.96
N HIS A 166 12.24 10.30 11.71
CA HIS A 166 12.32 9.93 13.12
C HIS A 166 12.29 8.41 13.30
N GLU A 167 12.77 7.92 14.44
CA GLU A 167 12.76 6.48 14.72
C GLU A 167 11.32 5.94 14.77
N TYR A 168 11.02 5.03 13.84
CA TYR A 168 9.71 4.39 13.69
C TYR A 168 9.73 2.89 14.04
N LEU A 169 10.91 2.30 14.19
CA LEU A 169 11.08 0.87 14.48
C LEU A 169 11.32 0.66 15.99
N PRO A 170 10.87 -0.47 16.57
CA PRO A 170 11.23 -0.81 17.95
C PRO A 170 12.75 -0.85 18.16
N ALA A 171 13.24 -0.36 19.31
CA ALA A 171 14.67 -0.25 19.64
C ALA A 171 15.48 -1.53 19.33
N PHE A 172 14.93 -2.70 19.63
CA PHE A 172 15.59 -4.00 19.41
C PHE A 172 15.47 -4.57 17.99
N THR A 173 14.99 -3.80 17.01
CA THR A 173 14.93 -4.27 15.62
C THR A 173 16.36 -4.49 15.09
N PRO A 174 16.73 -5.69 14.61
CA PRO A 174 18.09 -5.97 14.13
C PRO A 174 18.50 -5.03 13.00
N GLN A 175 19.76 -4.56 13.02
CA GLN A 175 20.26 -3.61 12.04
C GLN A 175 20.10 -4.05 10.57
N PRO A 176 20.32 -5.34 10.20
CA PRO A 176 20.07 -5.77 8.81
C PRO A 176 18.62 -5.58 8.37
N VAL A 177 17.66 -5.80 9.27
CA VAL A 177 16.23 -5.60 9.00
C VAL A 177 15.93 -4.11 8.86
N ARG A 178 16.51 -3.26 9.71
CA ARG A 178 16.36 -1.79 9.60
C ARG A 178 16.88 -1.28 8.25
N THR A 179 18.08 -1.71 7.86
CA THR A 179 18.69 -1.35 6.57
C THR A 179 17.83 -1.81 5.40
N MET A 180 17.34 -3.05 5.42
CA MET A 180 16.45 -3.57 4.39
C MET A 180 15.18 -2.71 4.25
N LEU A 181 14.50 -2.41 5.36
CA LEU A 181 13.27 -1.61 5.36
C LEU A 181 13.50 -0.19 4.86
N ASN A 182 14.55 0.48 5.34
CA ASN A 182 14.87 1.85 4.93
C ASN A 182 15.22 1.96 3.44
N ASN A 183 15.76 0.89 2.84
CA ASN A 183 16.12 0.85 1.43
C ASN A 183 14.93 0.52 0.49
N LEU A 184 13.74 0.25 1.02
CA LEU A 184 12.55 0.02 0.21
C LEU A 184 12.17 1.30 -0.54
N LYS A 185 11.97 1.20 -1.86
CA LYS A 185 11.51 2.31 -2.71
C LYS A 185 9.99 2.33 -2.79
N LEU A 186 9.35 2.69 -1.68
CA LEU A 186 7.90 2.57 -1.53
C LEU A 186 7.14 3.61 -2.33
N LEU A 187 7.62 4.86 -2.31
CA LEU A 187 6.95 6.01 -2.88
C LEU A 187 7.91 6.79 -3.79
N ASN A 188 7.35 7.36 -4.85
CA ASN A 188 7.96 8.42 -5.63
C ASN A 188 7.19 9.71 -5.33
N CYS A 189 7.89 10.76 -4.92
CA CYS A 189 7.27 12.01 -4.53
C CYS A 189 7.85 13.20 -5.29
N ILE A 190 7.03 14.23 -5.48
CA ILE A 190 7.45 15.53 -6.02
C ILE A 190 7.03 16.66 -5.07
N SER A 191 7.74 17.77 -5.13
CA SER A 191 7.36 19.01 -4.45
C SER A 191 6.67 19.95 -5.44
N VAL A 192 5.50 20.46 -5.06
CA VAL A 192 4.81 21.55 -5.76
C VAL A 192 4.52 22.62 -4.72
N SER A 193 5.16 23.79 -4.87
CA SER A 193 5.01 24.93 -3.94
C SER A 193 5.25 24.59 -2.46
N GLY A 194 6.18 23.68 -2.16
CA GLY A 194 6.51 23.27 -0.79
C GLY A 194 5.63 22.13 -0.24
N ARG A 195 4.58 21.72 -0.97
CA ARG A 195 3.75 20.56 -0.63
C ARG A 195 4.24 19.32 -1.35
N CYS A 196 4.04 18.17 -0.71
CA CYS A 196 4.51 16.89 -1.22
C CYS A 196 3.36 16.03 -1.74
N TYR A 197 3.54 15.53 -2.96
CA TYR A 197 2.61 14.63 -3.63
C TYR A 197 3.32 13.34 -4.01
N CYS A 198 2.73 12.18 -3.70
CA CYS A 198 3.38 10.88 -3.82
C CYS A 198 2.53 9.85 -4.56
N CYS A 199 3.20 8.98 -5.30
CA CYS A 199 2.64 7.77 -5.91
C CYS A 199 3.45 6.55 -5.48
N CYS A 200 2.83 5.39 -5.41
CA CYS A 200 3.51 4.14 -5.14
C CYS A 200 4.30 3.66 -6.35
N THR A 201 5.50 3.16 -6.09
CA THR A 201 6.34 2.55 -7.13
C THR A 201 5.58 1.43 -7.85
N PRO A 202 5.67 1.35 -9.19
CA PRO A 202 6.57 2.10 -10.08
C PRO A 202 6.06 3.47 -10.56
N TYR A 203 4.88 3.89 -10.11
CA TYR A 203 4.27 5.14 -10.57
C TYR A 203 4.92 6.35 -9.91
N LYS A 204 4.93 7.45 -10.67
CA LYS A 204 5.44 8.75 -10.29
C LYS A 204 4.33 9.79 -10.49
N PRO A 205 4.25 10.81 -9.62
CA PRO A 205 3.37 11.94 -9.86
C PRO A 205 3.76 12.64 -11.16
N ASP A 206 2.78 12.85 -12.03
CA ASP A 206 2.90 13.65 -13.23
C ASP A 206 2.61 15.11 -12.91
N PRO A 207 3.58 16.03 -13.02
CA PRO A 207 3.37 17.44 -12.68
C PRO A 207 2.37 18.12 -13.63
N CYS A 208 2.08 17.55 -14.80
CA CYS A 208 1.13 18.12 -15.76
C CYS A 208 -0.34 17.76 -15.47
N THR A 209 -0.59 16.64 -14.80
CA THR A 209 -1.96 16.10 -14.63
C THR A 209 -2.33 15.77 -13.19
N ALA A 210 -1.38 15.86 -12.26
CA ALA A 210 -1.50 15.40 -10.87
C ALA A 210 -1.80 13.90 -10.73
N LYS A 211 -1.69 13.13 -11.83
CA LYS A 211 -1.93 11.68 -11.85
C LYS A 211 -0.64 10.89 -11.68
N CYS A 212 -0.79 9.65 -11.25
CA CYS A 212 0.27 8.68 -11.13
C CYS A 212 0.47 7.98 -12.47
N VAL A 213 1.65 8.15 -13.05
CA VAL A 213 2.03 7.60 -14.35
C VAL A 213 3.37 6.88 -14.24
N ILE A 214 3.69 6.00 -15.19
CA ILE A 214 5.01 5.37 -15.24
C ILE A 214 6.07 6.38 -15.72
N THR A 215 5.70 7.21 -16.70
CA THR A 215 6.58 8.19 -17.33
C THR A 215 5.94 9.58 -17.22
N PRO A 216 6.45 10.47 -16.34
CA PRO A 216 5.94 11.84 -16.20
C PRO A 216 6.17 12.68 -17.45
N CYS A 217 5.40 13.76 -17.59
CA CYS A 217 5.63 14.74 -18.65
C CYS A 217 6.98 15.47 -18.49
N SER A 218 7.51 15.99 -19.60
CA SER A 218 8.71 16.84 -19.62
C SER A 218 8.34 18.32 -19.41
N THR A 219 8.14 18.71 -18.14
CA THR A 219 8.31 20.05 -17.52
C THR A 219 7.81 21.37 -18.17
N HIS A 220 7.23 21.41 -19.37
CA HIS A 220 6.90 22.72 -19.98
C HIS A 220 5.66 23.43 -19.43
N VAL A 221 4.75 22.72 -18.73
CA VAL A 221 3.60 23.31 -18.02
C VAL A 221 3.34 22.49 -16.76
N ALA A 222 4.00 22.83 -15.65
CA ALA A 222 3.69 22.24 -14.35
C ALA A 222 2.40 22.86 -13.79
N LEU A 223 1.51 22.03 -13.24
CA LEU A 223 0.31 22.48 -12.53
C LEU A 223 0.68 23.32 -11.31
N LEU A 224 -0.18 24.29 -10.97
CA LEU A 224 -0.03 25.10 -9.76
C LEU A 224 -0.64 24.37 -8.55
N ASP A 225 -0.28 24.80 -7.35
CA ASP A 225 -0.77 24.18 -6.10
C ASP A 225 -2.32 24.14 -6.00
N THR A 226 -3.00 25.14 -6.56
CA THR A 226 -4.46 25.20 -6.62
C THR A 226 -5.06 24.01 -7.36
N ASP A 227 -4.39 23.50 -8.40
CA ASP A 227 -4.88 22.41 -9.22
C ASP A 227 -4.76 21.07 -8.48
N TYR A 228 -3.65 20.86 -7.79
CA TYR A 228 -3.46 19.67 -6.94
C TYR A 228 -4.43 19.65 -5.75
N ASN A 229 -4.66 20.79 -5.11
CA ASN A 229 -5.59 20.89 -3.99
C ASN A 229 -7.04 20.66 -4.40
N ARG A 230 -7.47 21.18 -5.56
CA ARG A 230 -8.82 20.94 -6.09
C ARG A 230 -9.08 19.46 -6.35
N ILE A 231 -8.04 18.72 -6.72
CA ILE A 231 -8.12 17.30 -7.02
C ILE A 231 -8.11 16.47 -5.73
N ASN A 232 -7.31 16.85 -4.73
CA ASN A 232 -7.06 16.03 -3.53
C ASN A 232 -7.85 16.42 -2.27
N GLY A 233 -8.56 17.55 -2.29
CA GLY A 233 -9.46 18.00 -1.23
C GLY A 233 -10.79 17.25 -1.16
#